data_AF-A0A1B6IBA0-F1
#
_entry.id   AF-A0A1B6IBA0-F1
#
_cell.length_a   1.000
_cell.length_b   1.000
_cell.length_c   1.000
_cell.angle_alpha   90.00
_cell.angle_beta   90.00
_cell.angle_gamma   90.00
#
_symmetry.space_group_name_H-M   'P 1'
#
loop_
_entity.id
_entity.type
_entity.pdbx_description
1 polymer ?
#
loop_
_entity_poly.entity_id
_entity_poly.type
_entity_poly.pdbx_seq_one_letter_code
_entity_poly.pdbx_strand_id
1 'polypeptide(L)'
;RPHCHDKLDECASAPCQNGGTCVDLVDGYRCVCPPNWHGTACQYDVDECVTEPCINAYSCQNTVGDYFCKCQKGWSGKDCDVNINDCVGQCQHGATCIDLVNDYHCACQPGFTGRDCHTDI
;
A
#
# COMPACT_ATOMS: atom_id res chain seq x y z
N ARG A 1 11.01 49.60 28.25
CA ARG A 1 10.60 48.35 28.96
C ARG A 1 9.75 47.58 27.95
N PRO A 2 10.27 46.56 27.25
CA PRO A 2 9.44 45.84 26.29
C PRO A 2 8.43 45.00 27.05
N HIS A 3 7.27 44.81 26.43
CA HIS A 3 6.07 44.27 27.05
C HIS A 3 6.24 42.75 27.24
N CYS A 4 5.87 42.23 28.41
CA CYS A 4 5.82 40.78 28.69
C CYS A 4 4.55 40.16 28.06
N HIS A 5 4.24 40.55 26.83
CA HIS A 5 3.07 40.09 26.09
C HIS A 5 3.33 39.99 24.58
N ASP A 6 4.59 39.95 24.17
CA ASP A 6 4.93 39.47 22.85
C ASP A 6 4.73 37.96 22.90
N LYS A 7 3.58 37.47 22.40
CA LYS A 7 3.35 36.03 22.19
C LYS A 7 4.57 35.49 21.43
N LEU A 8 5.35 34.64 22.09
CA LEU A 8 6.46 33.96 21.45
C LEU A 8 5.84 33.02 20.41
N ASP A 9 6.16 33.21 19.13
CA ASP A 9 5.74 32.24 18.12
C ASP A 9 6.65 31.01 18.23
N GLU A 10 6.20 29.96 18.91
CA GLU A 10 7.00 28.75 19.08
C GLU A 10 7.15 27.96 17.78
N CYS A 11 6.31 28.22 16.77
CA CYS A 11 6.42 27.65 15.44
C CYS A 11 7.51 28.28 14.57
N ALA A 12 8.05 29.44 14.94
CA ALA A 12 9.16 30.10 14.23
C ALA A 12 10.43 29.22 14.13
N SER A 13 10.58 28.25 15.04
CA SER A 13 11.68 27.28 15.04
C SER A 13 11.46 26.05 14.15
N ALA A 14 10.30 25.94 13.50
CA ALA A 14 9.85 24.77 12.73
C ALA A 14 10.03 23.43 13.49
N PRO A 15 9.41 23.27 14.67
CA PRO A 15 9.66 22.12 15.55
C PRO A 15 9.06 20.80 15.04
N CYS A 16 8.09 20.84 14.14
CA CYS A 16 7.40 19.65 13.61
C CYS A 16 8.20 19.02 12.47
N GLN A 17 8.45 17.72 12.58
CA GLN A 17 9.20 16.93 11.60
C GLN A 17 8.27 16.28 10.58
N ASN A 18 8.85 15.70 9.52
CA ASN A 18 8.18 14.82 8.56
C ASN A 18 6.90 15.41 7.93
N GLY A 19 6.89 16.73 7.67
CA GLY A 19 5.74 17.41 7.08
C GLY A 19 4.61 17.75 8.07
N GLY A 20 4.85 17.59 9.38
CA GLY A 20 3.94 18.02 10.43
C GLY A 20 3.63 19.51 10.36
N THR A 21 2.37 19.85 10.57
CA THR A 21 1.92 21.25 10.62
C THR A 21 2.01 21.78 12.05
N CYS A 22 2.79 22.83 12.26
CA CYS A 22 2.91 23.49 13.56
C CYS A 22 1.72 24.42 13.80
N VAL A 23 1.17 24.35 15.01
CA VAL A 23 0.10 25.24 15.49
C VAL A 23 0.58 25.92 16.77
N ASP A 24 0.74 27.23 16.69
CA ASP A 24 1.09 28.13 17.79
C ASP A 24 -0.06 28.23 18.82
N LEU A 25 0.27 28.18 20.11
CA LEU A 25 -0.68 28.27 21.23
C LEU A 25 -0.23 29.39 22.18
N VAL A 26 -0.95 29.61 23.29
CA VAL A 26 -0.69 30.76 24.17
C VAL A 26 0.62 30.64 24.97
N ASP A 27 1.10 29.41 25.20
CA ASP A 27 2.31 29.11 25.98
C ASP A 27 3.02 27.85 25.41
N GLY A 28 3.10 27.71 24.08
CA GLY A 28 3.72 26.55 23.44
C GLY A 28 3.13 26.23 22.06
N TYR A 29 3.52 25.09 21.50
CA TYR A 29 3.04 24.64 20.19
C TYR A 29 2.45 23.23 20.26
N ARG A 30 1.70 22.86 19.22
CA ARG A 30 1.37 21.46 18.91
C ARG A 30 1.70 21.15 17.46
N CYS A 31 2.12 19.92 17.19
CA CYS A 31 2.26 19.41 15.84
C CYS A 31 1.03 18.59 15.45
N VAL A 32 0.47 18.89 14.29
CA VAL A 32 -0.51 18.04 13.61
C VAL A 32 0.27 17.16 12.64
N CYS A 33 0.38 15.88 12.96
CA CYS A 33 1.15 14.94 12.15
C CYS A 33 0.38 14.50 10.91
N PRO A 34 1.06 14.35 9.76
CA PRO A 34 0.47 13.70 8.60
C PRO A 34 0.20 12.22 8.90
N PRO A 35 -0.58 11.53 8.05
CA PRO A 35 -0.68 10.08 8.10
C PRO A 35 0.70 9.43 8.15
N ASN A 36 0.80 8.29 8.84
CA ASN A 36 2.01 7.48 8.97
C ASN A 36 3.09 8.06 9.90
N TRP A 37 2.81 9.18 10.59
CA TRP A 37 3.72 9.76 11.58
C TRP A 37 3.02 10.03 12.91
N HIS A 38 3.78 9.88 14.00
CA HIS A 38 3.28 10.13 15.35
C HIS A 38 4.38 10.69 16.28
N GLY A 39 3.99 10.98 17.52
CA GLY A 39 4.84 11.67 18.50
C GLY A 39 4.55 13.16 18.58
N THR A 40 5.14 13.81 19.58
CA THR A 40 4.90 15.23 19.88
C THR A 40 5.39 16.18 18.79
N ALA A 41 6.44 15.79 18.06
CA ALA A 41 7.02 16.52 16.95
C ALA A 41 6.91 15.74 15.63
N CYS A 42 6.03 14.74 15.55
CA CYS A 42 5.88 13.86 14.38
C CYS A 42 7.17 13.12 14.00
N GLN A 43 8.02 12.83 14.98
CA GLN A 43 9.35 12.26 14.80
C GLN A 43 9.37 10.74 14.64
N TYR A 44 8.27 10.06 14.98
CA TYR A 44 8.19 8.62 14.94
C TYR A 44 7.35 8.15 13.77
N ASP A 45 7.89 7.19 13.06
CA ASP A 45 7.21 6.46 12.01
C ASP A 45 6.15 5.54 12.61
N VAL A 46 4.97 5.48 12.00
CA VAL A 46 3.95 4.49 12.38
C VAL A 46 4.38 3.13 11.86
N ASP A 47 4.13 2.07 12.63
CA ASP A 47 4.28 0.69 12.14
C ASP A 47 2.96 0.21 11.55
N GLU A 48 2.77 0.36 10.23
CA GLU A 48 1.52 -0.05 9.58
C GLU A 48 1.34 -1.58 9.54
N CYS A 49 2.40 -2.36 9.75
CA CYS A 49 2.29 -3.82 9.75
C CYS A 49 1.52 -4.36 10.97
N VAL A 50 1.35 -3.56 12.03
CA VAL A 50 0.58 -3.95 13.23
C VAL A 50 -0.90 -4.17 12.91
N THR A 51 -1.44 -3.49 11.90
CA THR A 51 -2.84 -3.68 11.49
C THR A 51 -3.03 -4.79 10.46
N GLU A 52 -1.98 -5.54 10.12
CA GLU A 52 -1.98 -6.63 9.15
C GLU A 52 -2.62 -6.25 7.78
N PRO A 53 -2.15 -5.18 7.11
CA PRO A 53 -2.77 -4.69 5.87
C PRO A 53 -2.59 -5.65 4.68
N CYS A 54 -1.54 -6.49 4.69
CA CYS A 54 -1.23 -7.39 3.60
C CYS A 54 -2.10 -8.66 3.62
N ILE A 55 -2.93 -8.88 2.59
CA ILE A 55 -3.90 -9.99 2.54
C ILE A 55 -3.24 -11.30 2.08
N ASN A 56 -2.67 -11.33 0.88
CA ASN A 56 -2.02 -12.53 0.31
C ASN A 56 -0.51 -12.32 0.16
N ALA A 57 0.16 -11.96 1.26
CA ALA A 57 1.60 -11.74 1.29
C ALA A 57 2.37 -12.86 2.01
N TYR A 58 3.66 -12.95 1.74
CA TYR A 58 4.62 -13.72 2.54
C TYR A 58 5.05 -12.95 3.79
N SER A 59 5.11 -11.62 3.70
CA SER A 59 5.54 -10.74 4.78
C SER A 59 5.07 -9.31 4.55
N CYS A 60 4.77 -8.62 5.65
CA CYS A 60 4.69 -7.17 5.71
C CYS A 60 6.03 -6.61 6.21
N GLN A 61 6.50 -5.52 5.61
CA GLN A 61 7.67 -4.80 6.06
C GLN A 61 7.29 -3.33 6.29
N ASN A 62 7.48 -2.85 7.53
CA ASN A 62 7.35 -1.43 7.82
C ASN A 62 8.49 -0.64 7.17
N THR A 63 8.17 0.49 6.56
CA THR A 63 9.12 1.38 5.90
C THR A 63 8.88 2.82 6.34
N VAL A 64 9.82 3.73 6.06
CA VAL A 64 9.69 5.10 6.55
C VAL A 64 8.55 5.81 5.80
N GLY A 65 7.49 6.14 6.53
CA GLY A 65 6.28 6.80 6.08
C GLY A 65 5.34 5.91 5.26
N ASP A 66 5.56 4.59 5.22
CA ASP A 66 4.74 3.63 4.47
C ASP A 66 5.04 2.17 4.86
N TYR A 67 4.40 1.20 4.21
CA TYR A 67 4.75 -0.21 4.30
C TYR A 67 4.89 -0.87 2.93
N PHE A 68 5.53 -2.02 2.92
CA PHE A 68 5.70 -2.86 1.75
C PHE A 68 5.23 -4.29 2.02
N CYS A 69 4.29 -4.77 1.21
CA CYS A 69 3.85 -6.16 1.21
C CYS A 69 4.62 -6.97 0.17
N LYS A 70 5.27 -8.07 0.60
CA LYS A 70 5.86 -9.04 -0.32
C LYS A 70 4.81 -10.05 -0.74
N CYS A 71 4.13 -9.79 -1.86
CA CYS A 71 3.02 -10.62 -2.32
C CYS A 71 3.42 -12.07 -2.61
N GLN A 72 2.48 -12.98 -2.35
CA GLN A 72 2.56 -14.36 -2.83
C GLN A 72 2.45 -14.38 -4.35
N LYS A 73 2.93 -15.47 -4.98
CA LYS A 73 2.79 -15.66 -6.43
C LYS A 73 1.30 -15.63 -6.81
N GLY A 74 0.98 -14.95 -7.92
CA GLY A 74 -0.40 -14.73 -8.38
C GLY A 74 -1.09 -13.51 -7.78
N TRP A 75 -0.48 -12.83 -6.80
CA TRP A 75 -1.07 -11.64 -6.17
C TRP A 75 -0.25 -10.38 -6.43
N SER A 76 -0.96 -9.25 -6.47
CA SER A 76 -0.42 -7.91 -6.72
C SER A 76 -1.22 -6.85 -5.95
N GLY A 77 -0.85 -5.58 -6.11
CA GLY A 77 -1.42 -4.48 -5.34
C GLY A 77 -0.57 -4.12 -4.12
N LYS A 78 -0.83 -2.96 -3.52
CA LYS A 78 -0.13 -2.51 -2.31
C LYS A 78 -0.36 -3.47 -1.14
N ASP A 79 -1.58 -4.01 -1.06
CA ASP A 79 -2.05 -4.90 0.00
C ASP A 79 -2.06 -6.38 -0.41
N CYS A 80 -1.53 -6.70 -1.59
CA CYS A 80 -1.59 -8.05 -2.17
C CYS A 80 -3.02 -8.61 -2.24
N ASP A 81 -3.97 -7.75 -2.57
CA ASP A 81 -5.41 -8.01 -2.62
C ASP A 81 -5.93 -8.22 -4.06
N VAL A 82 -5.07 -8.02 -5.07
CA VAL A 82 -5.43 -8.15 -6.48
C VAL A 82 -4.88 -9.46 -7.05
N ASN A 83 -5.76 -10.36 -7.47
CA ASN A 83 -5.36 -11.54 -8.25
C ASN A 83 -4.85 -11.10 -9.63
N ILE A 84 -3.66 -11.58 -10.01
CA ILE A 84 -3.06 -11.30 -11.31
C ILE A 84 -3.84 -12.07 -12.36
N ASN A 85 -4.24 -11.39 -13.43
CA ASN A 85 -4.96 -12.02 -14.53
C ASN A 85 -4.01 -12.89 -15.36
N ASP A 86 -4.09 -14.21 -15.16
CA ASP A 86 -3.26 -15.21 -15.82
C ASP A 86 -3.78 -15.57 -17.24
N CYS A 87 -4.95 -15.06 -17.65
CA CYS A 87 -5.58 -15.40 -18.93
C CYS A 87 -4.98 -14.73 -20.18
N VAL A 88 -4.09 -13.75 -20.01
CA VAL A 88 -3.59 -12.96 -21.14
C VAL A 88 -2.79 -13.84 -22.11
N GLY A 89 -3.37 -14.08 -23.29
CA GLY A 89 -2.72 -14.81 -24.40
C GLY A 89 -2.65 -16.33 -24.26
N GLN A 90 -3.31 -16.91 -23.26
CA GLN A 90 -3.19 -18.35 -22.98
C GLN A 90 -4.12 -19.21 -23.84
N CYS A 91 -5.42 -18.90 -23.87
CA CYS A 91 -6.43 -19.76 -24.50
C CYS A 91 -6.66 -19.44 -25.98
N GLN A 92 -6.86 -20.49 -26.77
CA GLN A 92 -6.82 -20.42 -28.23
C GLN A 92 -8.14 -20.90 -28.84
N HIS A 93 -8.32 -20.67 -30.14
CA HIS A 93 -9.50 -21.10 -30.89
C HIS A 93 -10.85 -20.68 -30.26
N GLY A 94 -10.88 -19.50 -29.65
CA GLY A 94 -12.09 -18.97 -28.99
C GLY A 94 -12.47 -19.70 -27.70
N ALA A 95 -11.54 -20.43 -27.08
CA ALA A 95 -11.73 -21.01 -25.76
C ALA A 95 -11.99 -19.94 -24.68
N THR A 96 -12.84 -20.28 -23.72
CA THR A 96 -13.09 -19.39 -22.57
C THR A 96 -12.00 -19.58 -21.55
N CYS A 97 -11.29 -18.49 -21.20
CA CYS A 97 -10.29 -18.54 -20.14
C CYS A 97 -10.92 -18.27 -18.78
N ILE A 98 -10.50 -19.04 -17.79
CA ILE A 98 -10.84 -18.87 -16.38
C ILE A 98 -9.56 -18.54 -15.64
N ASP A 99 -9.54 -17.35 -15.04
CA ASP A 99 -8.45 -16.85 -14.21
C ASP A 99 -8.41 -17.60 -12.87
N LEU A 100 -7.23 -18.04 -12.45
CA LEU A 100 -6.99 -18.69 -11.16
C LEU A 100 -5.84 -17.97 -10.44
N VAL A 101 -5.40 -18.49 -9.31
CA VAL A 101 -4.26 -17.89 -8.58
C VAL A 101 -2.96 -18.47 -9.10
N ASN A 102 -2.16 -17.65 -9.80
CA ASN A 102 -0.89 -18.06 -10.41
C ASN A 102 -1.06 -19.23 -11.40
N ASP A 103 -2.22 -19.29 -12.04
CA ASP A 103 -2.59 -20.32 -13.01
C ASP A 103 -3.82 -19.88 -13.80
N TYR A 104 -4.14 -20.61 -14.86
CA TYR A 104 -5.36 -20.41 -15.64
C TYR A 104 -5.92 -21.75 -16.11
N HIS A 105 -7.18 -21.74 -16.52
CA HIS A 105 -7.80 -22.87 -17.18
C HIS A 105 -8.53 -22.44 -18.45
N CYS A 106 -8.27 -23.13 -19.57
CA CYS A 106 -9.00 -22.94 -20.81
C CYS A 106 -10.12 -23.97 -20.96
N ALA A 107 -11.35 -23.50 -21.01
CA ALA A 107 -12.49 -24.31 -21.42
C ALA A 107 -12.51 -24.37 -22.97
N CYS A 108 -11.97 -25.46 -23.51
CA CYS A 108 -11.84 -25.65 -24.95
C CYS A 108 -13.20 -25.77 -25.65
N GLN A 109 -13.26 -25.24 -26.87
CA GLN A 109 -14.39 -25.47 -27.77
C GLN A 109 -14.39 -26.93 -28.27
N PRO A 110 -15.54 -27.48 -28.68
CA PRO A 110 -15.61 -28.82 -29.25
C PRO A 110 -14.64 -28.99 -30.43
N GLY A 111 -13.91 -30.10 -30.46
CA GLY A 111 -12.89 -30.39 -31.47
C GLY A 111 -11.48 -29.92 -31.11
N PHE A 112 -11.29 -29.25 -29.97
CA PHE A 112 -9.97 -28.81 -29.48
C PHE A 112 -9.64 -29.39 -28.11
N THR A 113 -8.35 -29.59 -27.82
CA THR A 113 -7.84 -30.13 -26.56
C THR A 113 -6.48 -29.54 -26.17
N GLY A 114 -5.98 -29.91 -24.99
CA GLY A 114 -4.75 -29.42 -24.38
C GLY A 114 -5.00 -28.26 -23.40
N ARG A 115 -3.96 -27.87 -22.65
CA ARG A 115 -4.04 -26.78 -21.65
C ARG A 115 -4.48 -25.46 -22.27
N ASP A 116 -4.00 -25.20 -23.48
CA ASP A 116 -4.13 -23.92 -24.18
C ASP A 116 -5.16 -24.02 -25.32
N CYS A 117 -5.76 -25.20 -25.50
CA CYS A 117 -6.68 -25.54 -26.59
C CYS A 117 -6.07 -25.43 -28.00
N HIS A 118 -4.77 -25.64 -28.16
CA HIS A 118 -4.08 -25.59 -29.45
C HIS A 118 -4.27 -26.83 -30.34
N THR A 119 -4.61 -27.98 -29.77
CA THR A 119 -4.58 -29.26 -30.49
C THR A 119 -5.97 -29.63 -31.00
N ASP A 120 -6.10 -29.94 -32.29
CA ASP A 120 -7.33 -30.49 -32.90
C ASP A 120 -7.54 -31.98 -32.52
N ILE A 121 -8.80 -32.40 -32.39
CA ILE A 121 -9.23 -33.78 -32.11
C ILE A 121 -9.66 -34.49 -33.41
#